data_AF-A0A2V5QZG1-F1
#
_entry.id   AF-A0A2V5QZG1-F1
#
_cell.length_a   1.000
_cell.length_b   1.000
_cell.length_c   1.000
_cell.angle_alpha   90.00
_cell.angle_beta   90.00
_cell.angle_gamma   90.00
#
_symmetry.space_group_name_H-M   'P 1'
#
loop_
_entity.id
_entity.type
_entity.pdbx_description
1 polymer ?
#
loop_
_entity_poly.entity_id
_entity_poly.type
_entity_poly.pdbx_seq_one_letter_code
_entity_poly.pdbx_strand_id
1 'polypeptide(L)'
;MLIETLKRHWWVPVLRGILAILFGIVAFAYPGLTAATLVIFGILGIIIGFLTFHAPAITALVLVIYIAAWALMIGATEIAVAFKLRREIKGEWFLILMGLLSIVFAIMLLWNPLPGALALVWLIASYAIVFGFLGIILGFRLRSLPTIPVR
;
A
#
# COMPACT_ATOMS: atom_id res chain seq x y z
N MET A 1 -21.49 9.78 -13.24
CA MET A 1 -20.39 8.85 -13.54
C MET A 1 -20.01 7.92 -12.36
N LEU A 2 -19.62 8.45 -11.18
CA LEU A 2 -19.29 7.62 -10.00
C LEU A 2 -20.49 6.80 -9.48
N ILE A 3 -21.68 7.39 -9.54
CA ILE A 3 -22.96 6.80 -9.09
C ILE A 3 -23.37 5.58 -9.93
N GLU A 4 -23.12 5.60 -11.24
CA GLU A 4 -23.38 4.48 -12.17
C GLU A 4 -22.44 3.29 -11.88
N THR A 5 -21.20 3.56 -11.48
CA THR A 5 -20.21 2.52 -11.14
C THR A 5 -20.49 1.89 -9.77
N LEU A 6 -20.91 2.71 -8.79
CA LEU A 6 -21.43 2.22 -7.50
C LEU A 6 -22.71 1.41 -7.69
N LYS A 7 -23.63 1.82 -8.56
CA LYS A 7 -24.84 1.04 -8.89
C LYS A 7 -24.53 -0.32 -9.51
N ARG A 8 -23.45 -0.45 -10.28
CA ARG A 8 -23.07 -1.72 -10.93
C ARG A 8 -22.29 -2.67 -10.02
N HIS A 9 -21.56 -2.14 -9.04
CA HIS A 9 -20.80 -2.93 -8.05
C HIS A 9 -21.30 -2.71 -6.62
N TRP A 10 -22.58 -2.38 -6.45
CA TRP A 10 -23.22 -2.09 -5.17
C TRP A 10 -23.08 -3.24 -4.17
N TRP A 11 -22.90 -4.45 -4.68
CA TRP A 11 -22.66 -5.66 -3.92
C TRP A 11 -21.31 -5.64 -3.18
N VAL A 12 -20.27 -4.94 -3.66
CA VAL A 12 -18.94 -4.95 -3.01
C VAL A 12 -18.94 -4.17 -1.67
N PRO A 13 -19.45 -2.91 -1.60
CA PRO A 13 -19.60 -2.22 -0.32
C PRO A 13 -20.58 -2.91 0.62
N VAL A 14 -21.68 -3.45 0.09
CA VAL A 14 -22.70 -4.16 0.89
C VAL A 14 -22.12 -5.44 1.49
N LEU A 15 -21.40 -6.24 0.70
CA LEU A 15 -20.76 -7.46 1.19
C LEU A 15 -19.72 -7.14 2.27
N ARG A 16 -18.89 -6.11 2.07
CA ARG A 16 -17.95 -5.63 3.10
C ARG A 16 -18.66 -5.19 4.38
N GLY A 17 -19.76 -4.45 4.25
CA GLY A 17 -20.58 -4.01 5.38
C GLY A 17 -21.18 -5.20 6.15
N ILE A 18 -21.76 -6.16 5.43
CA ILE A 18 -22.30 -7.39 6.02
C ILE A 18 -21.20 -8.17 6.74
N LEU A 19 -20.04 -8.38 6.12
CA LEU A 19 -18.90 -9.06 6.74
C LEU A 19 -18.40 -8.32 8.00
N ALA A 20 -18.34 -6.99 7.98
CA ALA A 20 -17.96 -6.19 9.14
C ALA A 20 -18.98 -6.30 10.28
N ILE A 21 -20.27 -6.31 9.96
CA ILE A 21 -21.35 -6.50 10.94
C ILE A 21 -21.29 -7.91 11.53
N LEU A 22 -21.15 -8.95 10.68
CA LEU A 22 -21.01 -10.34 11.14
C LEU A 22 -19.78 -10.49 12.04
N PHE A 23 -18.65 -9.90 11.65
CA PHE A 23 -17.45 -9.89 12.47
C PHE A 23 -17.68 -9.18 13.81
N GLY A 24 -18.35 -8.03 13.81
CA GLY A 24 -18.74 -7.32 15.03
C GLY A 24 -19.65 -8.14 15.94
N ILE A 25 -20.68 -8.78 15.38
CA ILE A 25 -21.59 -9.66 16.12
C ILE A 25 -20.82 -10.84 16.72
N VAL A 26 -19.96 -11.50 15.94
CA VAL A 26 -19.11 -12.60 16.42
C VAL A 26 -18.14 -12.10 17.50
N ALA A 27 -17.62 -10.88 17.38
CA ALA A 27 -16.75 -10.28 18.39
C ALA A 27 -17.43 -10.02 19.73
N PHE A 28 -18.68 -9.59 19.72
CA PHE A 28 -19.47 -9.39 20.94
C PHE A 28 -20.04 -10.69 21.51
N ALA A 29 -20.49 -11.62 20.65
CA ALA A 29 -21.10 -12.87 21.07
C ALA A 29 -20.08 -13.93 21.51
N TYR A 30 -18.88 -13.94 20.91
CA TYR A 30 -17.82 -14.91 21.19
C TYR A 30 -16.47 -14.20 21.45
N PRO A 31 -16.35 -13.45 22.55
CA PRO A 31 -15.11 -12.72 22.87
C PRO A 31 -13.89 -13.63 23.02
N GLY A 32 -14.08 -14.89 23.43
CA GLY A 32 -13.00 -15.88 23.49
C GLY A 32 -12.49 -16.31 22.11
N LEU A 33 -13.36 -16.41 21.11
CA LEU A 33 -13.00 -16.81 19.74
C LEU A 33 -12.24 -15.67 19.04
N THR A 34 -12.69 -14.43 19.23
CA THR A 34 -12.01 -13.25 18.67
C THR A 34 -10.70 -12.94 19.39
N ALA A 35 -10.62 -13.12 20.71
CA ALA A 35 -9.36 -13.07 21.43
C ALA A 35 -8.37 -14.14 20.94
N ALA A 36 -8.81 -15.39 20.75
CA ALA A 36 -7.98 -16.45 20.19
C ALA A 36 -7.47 -16.09 18.78
N THR A 37 -8.33 -15.48 17.96
CA THR A 37 -7.98 -15.02 16.60
C THR A 37 -6.90 -13.93 16.66
N LEU A 38 -7.03 -12.95 17.55
CA LEU A 38 -6.03 -11.90 17.77
C LEU A 38 -4.70 -12.46 18.27
N VAL A 39 -4.72 -13.44 19.17
CA VAL A 39 -3.52 -14.12 19.66
C VAL A 39 -2.82 -14.87 18.53
N ILE A 40 -3.57 -15.58 17.68
CA ILE A 40 -3.03 -16.26 16.49
C ILE A 40 -2.36 -15.24 15.55
N PHE A 41 -3.03 -14.13 15.25
CA PHE A 41 -2.44 -13.07 14.44
C PHE A 41 -1.18 -12.47 15.07
N GLY A 42 -1.16 -12.30 16.39
CA GLY A 42 0.02 -11.83 17.13
C GLY A 42 1.19 -12.81 17.01
N ILE A 43 0.95 -14.11 17.22
CA ILE A 43 1.98 -15.16 17.10
C ILE A 43 2.50 -15.23 15.66
N LEU A 44 1.60 -15.23 14.67
CA LEU A 44 1.97 -15.19 13.25
C LEU A 44 2.82 -13.96 12.93
N GLY A 45 2.45 -12.78 13.46
CA GLY A 45 3.22 -11.56 13.31
C GLY A 45 4.64 -11.67 13.87
N ILE A 46 4.80 -12.29 15.05
CA ILE A 46 6.13 -12.54 15.63
C ILE A 46 6.95 -13.49 14.75
N ILE A 47 6.35 -14.58 14.27
CA ILE A 47 7.01 -15.54 13.38
C ILE A 47 7.45 -14.86 12.09
N ILE A 48 6.57 -14.08 11.45
CA ILE A 48 6.88 -13.33 10.23
C ILE A 48 7.98 -12.30 10.49
N GLY A 49 7.94 -11.61 11.63
CA GLY A 49 8.98 -10.68 12.05
C GLY A 49 10.34 -11.36 12.19
N PHE A 50 10.38 -12.50 12.88
CA PHE A 50 11.60 -13.30 13.02
C PHE A 50 12.13 -13.80 11.67
N LEU A 51 11.27 -14.33 10.81
CA LEU A 51 11.63 -14.74 9.44
C LEU A 51 12.19 -13.59 8.61
N THR A 52 11.66 -12.38 8.80
CA THR A 52 12.12 -11.18 8.10
C THR A 52 13.52 -10.76 8.54
N PHE A 53 13.84 -10.85 9.83
CA PHE A 53 15.18 -10.58 10.33
C PHE A 53 16.19 -11.64 9.84
N HIS A 54 15.79 -12.91 9.80
CA HIS A 54 16.67 -13.99 9.39
C HIS A 54 16.94 -14.01 7.88
N ALA A 55 15.92 -13.70 7.07
CA ALA A 55 15.99 -13.75 5.62
C ALA A 55 15.43 -12.47 4.96
N PRO A 56 16.09 -11.32 5.16
CA PRO A 56 15.59 -10.03 4.65
C PRO A 56 15.49 -10.01 3.11
N ALA A 57 16.37 -10.73 2.42
CA ALA A 57 16.32 -10.85 0.95
C ALA A 57 15.05 -11.54 0.46
N ILE A 58 14.57 -12.57 1.16
CA ILE A 58 13.34 -13.28 0.81
C ILE A 58 12.14 -12.38 1.08
N THR A 59 12.09 -11.69 2.21
CA THR A 59 11.01 -10.74 2.49
C THR A 59 10.97 -9.61 1.46
N ALA A 60 12.12 -9.06 1.07
CA ALA A 60 12.20 -8.06 0.01
C ALA A 60 11.64 -8.61 -1.32
N LEU A 61 11.99 -9.84 -1.69
CA LEU A 61 11.44 -10.49 -2.87
C LEU A 61 9.92 -10.65 -2.80
N VAL A 62 9.38 -11.11 -1.65
CA VAL A 62 7.94 -11.25 -1.43
C VAL A 62 7.23 -9.91 -1.57
N LEU A 63 7.80 -8.83 -1.01
CA LEU A 63 7.25 -7.48 -1.15
C LEU A 63 7.27 -7.01 -2.60
N VAL A 64 8.35 -7.27 -3.34
CA VAL A 64 8.45 -6.94 -4.77
C VAL A 64 7.38 -7.68 -5.57
N ILE A 65 7.20 -8.98 -5.33
CA ILE A 65 6.14 -9.77 -5.99
C ILE A 65 4.75 -9.22 -5.63
N TYR A 66 4.54 -8.85 -4.37
CA TYR A 66 3.29 -8.22 -3.93
C TYR A 66 3.02 -6.90 -4.68
N ILE A 67 4.04 -6.05 -4.81
CA ILE A 67 3.96 -4.79 -5.57
C ILE A 67 3.67 -5.08 -7.05
N ALA A 68 4.30 -6.08 -7.65
CA ALA A 68 4.05 -6.48 -9.03
C ALA A 68 2.60 -6.94 -9.24
N ALA A 69 2.09 -7.79 -8.34
CA ALA A 69 0.70 -8.24 -8.39
C ALA A 69 -0.28 -7.07 -8.24
N TRP A 70 0.02 -6.13 -7.33
CA TRP A 70 -0.78 -4.92 -7.15
C TRP A 70 -0.76 -4.02 -8.39
N ALA A 71 0.42 -3.80 -8.98
CA ALA A 71 0.58 -3.04 -10.23
C ALA A 71 -0.13 -3.69 -11.43
N LEU A 72 -0.13 -5.02 -11.53
CA LEU A 72 -0.93 -5.74 -12.53
C LEU A 72 -2.42 -5.50 -12.34
N MET A 73 -2.92 -5.60 -11.10
CA MET A 73 -4.34 -5.34 -10.81
C MET A 73 -4.74 -3.91 -11.15
N ILE A 74 -3.91 -2.92 -10.81
CA ILE A 74 -4.15 -1.51 -11.16
C ILE A 74 -4.14 -1.31 -12.68
N GLY A 75 -3.11 -1.80 -13.37
CA GLY A 75 -3.01 -1.63 -14.82
C GLY A 75 -4.17 -2.29 -15.58
N ALA A 76 -4.58 -3.49 -15.17
CA ALA A 76 -5.76 -4.16 -15.73
C ALA A 76 -7.05 -3.34 -15.47
N THR A 77 -7.19 -2.77 -14.28
CA THR A 77 -8.35 -1.93 -13.94
C THR A 77 -8.37 -0.65 -14.76
N GLU A 78 -7.23 0.03 -14.92
CA GLU A 78 -7.12 1.27 -15.69
C GLU A 78 -7.47 1.06 -17.16
N ILE A 79 -6.98 -0.04 -17.75
CA ILE A 79 -7.33 -0.41 -19.13
C ILE A 79 -8.83 -0.70 -19.24
N ALA A 80 -9.40 -1.47 -18.31
CA ALA A 80 -10.84 -1.77 -18.30
C ALA A 80 -11.70 -0.49 -18.15
N VAL A 81 -11.27 0.43 -17.29
CA VAL A 81 -11.93 1.73 -17.09
C VAL A 81 -11.81 2.58 -18.35
N ALA A 82 -10.63 2.64 -18.98
CA ALA A 82 -10.43 3.40 -20.21
C ALA A 82 -11.42 2.97 -21.31
N PHE A 83 -11.58 1.66 -21.53
CA PHE A 83 -12.54 1.16 -22.51
C PHE A 83 -13.99 1.48 -22.15
N LYS A 84 -14.33 1.48 -20.85
CA LYS A 84 -15.67 1.78 -20.37
C LYS A 84 -16.00 3.28 -20.46
N LEU A 85 -15.00 4.14 -20.32
CA LEU A 85 -15.13 5.59 -20.23
C LEU A 85 -14.72 6.37 -21.50
N ARG A 86 -14.35 5.65 -22.57
CA ARG A 86 -13.91 6.20 -23.87
C ARG A 86 -14.82 7.27 -24.47
N ARG A 87 -16.13 7.24 -24.18
CA ARG A 87 -17.11 8.19 -24.73
C ARG A 87 -17.35 9.43 -23.87
N GLU A 88 -16.89 9.44 -22.62
CA GLU A 88 -17.19 10.52 -21.67
C GLU A 88 -15.96 11.37 -21.31
N ILE A 89 -14.74 10.91 -21.61
CA ILE A 89 -13.50 11.63 -21.21
C ILE A 89 -12.64 11.98 -22.43
N LYS A 90 -12.33 13.27 -22.59
CA LYS A 90 -11.22 13.74 -23.45
C LYS A 90 -9.90 13.46 -22.72
N GLY A 91 -9.09 12.52 -23.21
CA GLY A 91 -7.84 12.09 -22.57
C GLY A 91 -7.72 10.59 -22.26
N GLU A 92 -8.64 9.77 -22.78
CA GLU A 92 -8.67 8.30 -22.68
C GLU A 92 -7.32 7.61 -22.98
N TRP A 93 -6.54 8.16 -23.92
CA TRP A 93 -5.21 7.64 -24.26
C TRP A 93 -4.25 7.65 -23.07
N PHE A 94 -4.34 8.65 -22.19
CA PHE A 94 -3.48 8.76 -21.03
C PHE A 94 -3.77 7.67 -19.99
N LEU A 95 -5.05 7.31 -19.81
CA LEU A 95 -5.45 6.19 -18.94
C LEU A 95 -4.98 4.84 -19.49
N ILE A 96 -5.07 4.62 -20.80
CA ILE A 96 -4.56 3.41 -21.44
C ILE A 96 -3.03 3.34 -21.27
N LEU A 97 -2.34 4.46 -21.49
CA LEU A 97 -0.88 4.54 -21.36
C LEU A 97 -0.43 4.25 -19.93
N MET A 98 -1.10 4.80 -18.91
CA MET A 98 -0.82 4.52 -17.51
C MET A 98 -1.03 3.04 -17.17
N GLY A 99 -2.15 2.47 -17.62
CA GLY A 99 -2.45 1.07 -17.37
C GLY A 99 -1.45 0.13 -18.03
N LEU A 100 -1.06 0.44 -19.28
CA LEU A 100 -0.04 -0.31 -20.00
C LEU A 100 1.33 -0.17 -19.33
N LEU A 101 1.70 1.04 -18.90
CA LEU A 101 2.94 1.30 -18.18
C LEU A 101 3.01 0.52 -16.87
N SER A 102 1.89 0.45 -16.13
CA SER A 102 1.79 -0.34 -14.90
C SER A 102 1.97 -1.83 -15.15
N ILE A 103 1.37 -2.37 -16.23
CA ILE A 103 1.54 -3.78 -16.61
C ILE A 103 2.99 -4.05 -17.02
N VAL A 104 3.59 -3.19 -17.84
CA VAL A 104 5.01 -3.31 -18.24
C VAL A 104 5.91 -3.26 -17.00
N PHE A 105 5.66 -2.33 -16.08
CA PHE A 105 6.39 -2.23 -14.82
C PHE A 105 6.27 -3.52 -14.01
N ALA A 106 5.08 -4.09 -13.90
CA ALA A 106 4.88 -5.33 -13.17
C ALA A 106 5.57 -6.54 -13.83
N ILE A 107 5.47 -6.68 -15.16
CA ILE A 107 6.18 -7.73 -15.91
C ILE A 107 7.69 -7.59 -15.72
N MET A 108 8.21 -6.37 -15.77
CA MET A 108 9.62 -6.08 -15.56
C MET A 108 10.07 -6.47 -14.15
N LEU A 109 9.25 -6.18 -13.13
CA LEU A 109 9.47 -6.61 -11.75
C LEU A 109 9.46 -8.14 -11.58
N LEU A 110 8.61 -8.85 -12.31
CA LEU A 110 8.52 -10.31 -12.25
C LEU A 110 9.69 -11.00 -12.98
N TRP A 111 10.15 -10.43 -14.10
CA TRP A 111 11.31 -10.97 -14.83
C TRP A 111 12.58 -10.78 -14.02
N ASN A 112 12.78 -9.58 -13.46
CA ASN A 112 13.90 -9.29 -12.59
C ASN A 112 13.40 -8.47 -11.39
N PRO A 113 13.22 -9.09 -10.22
CA PRO A 113 12.73 -8.40 -9.03
C PRO A 113 13.80 -7.52 -8.37
N LEU A 114 15.08 -7.67 -8.76
CA LEU A 114 16.20 -6.96 -8.15
C LEU A 114 16.17 -5.44 -8.40
N PRO A 115 15.91 -4.95 -9.63
CA PRO A 115 15.66 -3.53 -9.89
C PRO A 115 14.56 -2.91 -9.02
N GLY A 116 13.47 -3.64 -8.78
CA GLY A 116 12.37 -3.16 -7.93
C GLY A 116 12.80 -2.96 -6.48
N ALA A 117 13.51 -3.94 -5.91
CA ALA A 117 14.08 -3.83 -4.57
C ALA A 117 15.11 -2.69 -4.48
N LEU A 118 15.99 -2.56 -5.48
CA LEU A 118 16.99 -1.48 -5.53
C LEU A 118 16.33 -0.11 -5.62
N ALA A 119 15.28 0.06 -6.44
CA ALA A 119 14.56 1.32 -6.55
C ALA A 119 13.99 1.78 -5.20
N LEU A 120 13.43 0.85 -4.41
CA LEU A 120 12.98 1.13 -3.05
C LEU A 120 14.13 1.55 -2.13
N VAL A 121 15.28 0.86 -2.21
CA VAL A 121 16.48 1.23 -1.42
C VAL A 121 16.95 2.64 -1.77
N TRP A 122 17.05 2.98 -3.06
CA TRP A 122 17.44 4.32 -3.51
C TRP A 122 16.44 5.40 -3.08
N LEU A 123 15.14 5.11 -3.16
CA LEU A 123 14.08 6.01 -2.70
C LEU A 123 14.18 6.25 -1.19
N ILE A 124 14.33 5.19 -0.39
CA ILE A 124 14.45 5.30 1.07
C ILE A 124 15.74 6.03 1.45
N ALA A 125 16.87 5.72 0.79
CA ALA A 125 18.15 6.37 1.05
C ALA A 125 18.10 7.88 0.74
N SER A 126 17.56 8.26 -0.42
CA SER A 126 17.41 9.67 -0.79
C SER A 126 16.47 10.42 0.17
N TYR A 127 15.34 9.82 0.54
CA TYR A 127 14.44 10.38 1.55
C TYR A 127 15.16 10.60 2.89
N ALA A 128 15.90 9.60 3.39
CA ALA A 128 16.65 9.68 4.64
C ALA A 128 17.72 10.78 4.62
N ILE A 129 18.44 10.94 3.50
CA ILE A 129 19.44 12.00 3.33
C ILE A 129 18.80 13.38 3.42
N VAL A 130 17.71 13.60 2.67
CA VAL A 130 16.99 14.89 2.67
C VAL A 130 16.45 15.20 4.07
N PHE A 131 15.81 14.22 4.71
CA PHE A 131 15.24 14.41 6.04
C PHE A 131 16.31 14.63 7.11
N GLY A 132 17.43 13.92 7.04
CA GLY A 132 18.58 14.10 7.92
C GLY A 132 19.16 15.51 7.79
N PHE A 133 19.34 16.00 6.56
CA PHE A 133 19.84 17.36 6.31
C PHE A 133 18.87 18.42 6.85
N LEU A 134 17.57 18.29 6.58
CA LEU A 134 16.54 19.19 7.11
C LEU A 134 16.50 19.15 8.65
N GLY A 135 16.64 17.98 9.26
CA GLY A 135 16.69 17.81 10.71
C GLY A 135 17.89 18.49 11.34
N ILE A 136 19.06 18.41 10.72
CA ILE A 136 20.27 19.13 11.15
C ILE A 136 20.03 20.64 11.12
N ILE A 137 19.48 21.17 10.03
CA ILE A 137 19.14 22.60 9.90
C ILE A 137 18.16 23.01 11.00
N LEU A 138 17.10 22.23 11.21
CA LEU A 138 16.10 22.50 12.23
C LEU A 138 16.72 22.48 13.62
N GLY A 139 17.61 21.52 13.92
CA GLY A 139 18.33 21.45 15.18
C GLY A 139 19.16 22.70 15.47
N PHE A 140 19.88 23.20 14.47
CA PHE A 140 20.61 24.46 14.60
C PHE A 140 19.67 25.67 14.77
N ARG A 141 18.53 25.70 14.07
CA ARG A 141 17.51 26.74 14.24
C ARG A 141 16.89 26.72 15.64
N LEU A 142 16.57 25.54 16.18
CA LEU A 142 16.01 25.38 17.52
C LEU A 142 17.00 25.82 18.60
N ARG A 143 18.30 25.52 18.44
CA ARG A 143 19.36 26.02 19.33
C ARG A 143 19.46 27.54 19.32
N SER A 144 19.05 28.19 18.23
CA SER A 144 19.13 29.64 18.06
C SER A 144 17.90 30.38 18.62
N LEU A 145 16.89 29.65 19.14
CA LEU A 145 15.71 30.27 19.72
C LEU A 145 16.03 30.81 21.13
N PRO A 146 15.62 32.05 21.45
CA PRO A 146 15.70 32.57 22.81
C PRO A 146 14.88 31.70 23.77
N THR A 147 15.45 31.33 24.91
CA THR A 147 14.71 30.64 25.96
C THR A 147 13.64 31.60 26.51
N ILE A 148 12.38 31.34 26.17
CA ILE A 148 11.25 32.09 26.74
C ILE A 148 11.14 31.70 28.21
N PRO A 149 11.25 32.65 29.16
CA PRO A 149 11.10 32.34 30.58
C PRO A 149 9.65 31.87 30.82
N VAL A 150 9.51 30.65 31.32
CA VAL A 150 8.22 30.10 31.75
C VAL A 150 7.82 30.84 33.03
N ARG A 151 6.72 31.59 32.98
CA ARG A 151 6.07 32.19 34.16
C ARG A 151 5.12 31.20 34.80
#